data_AF-A0A3A3DEB7-F1
#
_entry.id   AF-A0A3A3DEB7-F1
#
_cell.length_a   1.000
_cell.length_b   1.000
_cell.length_c   1.000
_cell.angle_alpha   90.00
_cell.angle_beta   90.00
_cell.angle_gamma   90.00
#
_symmetry.space_group_name_H-M   'P 1'
#
loop_
_entity.id
_entity.type
_entity.pdbx_description
1 polymer ?
#
loop_
_entity_poly.entity_id
_entity_poly.type
_entity_poly.pdbx_seq_one_letter_code
_entity_poly.pdbx_strand_id
1 'polypeptide(L)'
;MDNGSAQKAHNDLVMSFLAVRRAIGGLGYFLPLALIAFALLSGQGLQTSISAAYYSPMREVFVGTLIAQAVFLWSYEGFRPDAGEIITDRRTARVAAMAIALVALAPTSGPQQPCTLLQCVLGASFAAMVHLVAAAVFFLALAVFCLVLFVKGDSGSVEKRASNRIYRLCGWLILGSIGMIGLLFVTGLEDTLSWLRPVFILEAVAVFAFATSWAVKGDALRPLVRGMAGP
;
A
#
# COMPACT_ATOMS: atom_id res chain seq x y z
N MET A 1 24.81 -24.25 -25.02
CA MET A 1 23.60 -24.06 -24.21
C MET A 1 22.54 -23.49 -25.14
N ASP A 2 21.41 -24.18 -25.29
CA ASP A 2 20.45 -23.95 -26.36
C ASP A 2 19.68 -22.63 -26.16
N ASN A 3 19.64 -21.77 -27.20
CA ASN A 3 19.14 -20.40 -27.13
C ASN A 3 17.69 -20.33 -26.63
N GLY A 4 16.89 -21.36 -26.94
CA GLY A 4 15.50 -21.48 -26.47
C GLY A 4 15.36 -21.70 -24.95
N SER A 5 16.30 -22.39 -24.31
CA SER A 5 16.27 -22.63 -22.86
C SER A 5 16.52 -21.35 -22.05
N ALA A 6 17.45 -20.51 -22.52
CA ALA A 6 17.77 -19.22 -21.92
C ALA A 6 16.61 -18.22 -22.09
N GLN A 7 15.99 -18.18 -23.28
CA GLN A 7 14.83 -17.32 -23.55
C GLN A 7 13.61 -17.69 -22.69
N LYS A 8 13.35 -19.00 -22.53
CA LYS A 8 12.27 -19.48 -21.66
C LYS A 8 12.48 -19.05 -20.21
N ALA A 9 13.67 -19.29 -19.66
CA ALA A 9 14.01 -18.89 -18.29
C ALA A 9 13.87 -17.38 -18.09
N HIS A 10 14.30 -16.56 -19.06
CA HIS A 10 14.12 -15.12 -19.00
C HIS A 10 12.64 -14.70 -18.96
N ASN A 11 11.80 -15.27 -19.83
CA ASN A 11 10.38 -14.97 -19.87
C ASN A 11 9.67 -15.38 -18.56
N ASP A 12 10.00 -16.56 -18.01
CA ASP A 12 9.43 -17.05 -16.76
C ASP A 12 9.78 -16.10 -15.58
N LEU A 13 11.02 -15.59 -15.54
CA LEU A 13 11.44 -14.61 -14.55
C LEU A 13 10.67 -13.28 -14.67
N VAL A 14 10.47 -12.79 -15.90
CA VAL A 14 9.68 -11.57 -16.14
C VAL A 14 8.23 -11.76 -15.69
N MET A 15 7.62 -12.90 -16.01
CA MET A 15 6.24 -13.18 -15.63
C MET A 15 6.07 -13.33 -14.12
N SER A 16 7.01 -13.99 -13.44
CA SER A 16 7.03 -14.08 -11.96
C SER A 16 7.13 -12.70 -11.33
N PHE A 17 8.01 -11.84 -11.85
CA PHE A 17 8.19 -10.48 -11.36
C PHE A 17 6.94 -9.59 -11.55
N LEU A 18 6.26 -9.70 -12.70
CA LEU A 18 4.99 -9.02 -12.95
C LEU A 18 3.89 -9.57 -12.04
N ALA A 19 3.84 -10.88 -11.79
CA ALA A 19 2.86 -11.51 -10.91
C ALA A 19 2.95 -10.97 -9.47
N VAL A 20 4.16 -10.80 -8.92
CA VAL A 20 4.37 -10.18 -7.60
C VAL A 20 3.78 -8.76 -7.56
N ARG A 21 4.05 -7.93 -8.57
CA ARG A 21 3.50 -6.56 -8.64
C ARG A 21 1.98 -6.54 -8.73
N ARG A 22 1.41 -7.45 -9.51
CA ARG A 22 -0.05 -7.61 -9.67
C ARG A 22 -0.70 -8.07 -8.36
N ALA A 23 -0.08 -8.99 -7.64
CA ALA A 23 -0.54 -9.42 -6.33
C ALA A 23 -0.53 -8.25 -5.33
N ILE A 24 0.55 -7.44 -5.32
CA ILE A 24 0.64 -6.23 -4.48
C ILE A 24 -0.50 -5.26 -4.79
N GLY A 25 -0.71 -4.92 -6.07
CA GLY A 25 -1.81 -4.03 -6.46
C GLY A 25 -3.19 -4.63 -6.15
N GLY A 26 -3.38 -5.93 -6.42
CA GLY A 26 -4.62 -6.64 -6.17
C GLY A 26 -5.03 -6.67 -4.70
N LEU A 27 -4.09 -6.95 -3.79
CA LEU A 27 -4.33 -6.90 -2.34
C LEU A 27 -4.66 -5.47 -1.87
N GLY A 28 -3.99 -4.47 -2.45
CA GLY A 28 -4.29 -3.06 -2.23
C GLY A 28 -5.73 -2.68 -2.62
N TYR A 29 -6.26 -3.20 -3.72
CA TYR A 29 -7.68 -3.02 -4.06
C TYR A 29 -8.61 -3.83 -3.15
N PHE A 30 -8.23 -5.08 -2.86
CA PHE A 30 -9.06 -6.02 -2.12
C PHE A 30 -9.43 -5.51 -0.72
N LEU A 31 -8.47 -5.03 0.07
CA LEU A 31 -8.72 -4.64 1.45
C LEU A 31 -9.82 -3.57 1.61
N PRO A 32 -9.71 -2.35 1.02
CA PRO A 32 -10.73 -1.32 1.17
C PRO A 32 -12.08 -1.77 0.60
N LEU A 33 -12.10 -2.50 -0.52
CA LEU A 33 -13.34 -3.02 -1.10
C LEU A 33 -14.02 -4.05 -0.19
N ALA A 34 -13.26 -4.96 0.43
CA ALA A 34 -13.79 -5.92 1.37
C ALA A 34 -14.40 -5.25 2.62
N LEU A 35 -13.73 -4.22 3.15
CA LEU A 35 -14.23 -3.45 4.29
C LEU A 35 -15.49 -2.64 3.95
N ILE A 36 -15.53 -2.01 2.77
CA ILE A 36 -16.72 -1.28 2.28
C ILE A 36 -17.87 -2.27 2.05
N ALA A 37 -17.62 -3.42 1.42
CA ALA A 37 -18.63 -4.44 1.20
C ALA A 37 -19.19 -4.96 2.53
N PHE A 38 -18.34 -5.25 3.52
CA PHE A 38 -18.79 -5.64 4.85
C PHE A 38 -19.64 -4.55 5.52
N ALA A 39 -19.23 -3.29 5.45
CA ALA A 39 -19.98 -2.16 6.00
C ALA A 39 -21.40 -2.05 5.40
N LEU A 40 -21.54 -2.26 4.09
CA LEU A 40 -22.81 -2.22 3.37
C LEU A 40 -23.69 -3.44 3.66
N LEU A 41 -23.11 -4.64 3.70
CA LEU A 41 -23.85 -5.91 3.86
C LEU A 41 -24.25 -6.20 5.31
N SER A 42 -23.44 -5.79 6.29
CA SER A 42 -23.70 -6.02 7.71
C SER A 42 -24.62 -4.96 8.34
N GLY A 43 -24.80 -3.81 7.68
CA GLY A 43 -25.51 -2.66 8.25
C GLY A 43 -24.79 -1.97 9.41
N GLN A 44 -23.56 -2.37 9.76
CA GLN A 44 -22.78 -1.78 10.86
C GLN A 44 -22.12 -0.45 10.48
N GLY A 45 -22.23 -0.04 9.21
CA GLY A 45 -21.61 1.17 8.69
C GLY A 45 -20.09 1.05 8.58
N LEU A 46 -19.48 2.12 8.08
CA LEU A 46 -18.05 2.18 7.85
C LEU A 46 -17.30 2.44 9.16
N GLN A 47 -16.18 1.74 9.34
CA GLN A 47 -15.29 1.92 10.50
C GLN A 47 -14.65 3.31 10.50
N THR A 48 -14.11 3.74 11.66
CA THR A 48 -13.44 5.04 11.79
C THR A 48 -12.16 5.15 10.96
N SER A 49 -11.45 4.03 10.78
CA SER A 49 -10.26 3.86 9.94
C SER A 49 -10.24 2.43 9.37
N ILE A 50 -9.42 2.20 8.34
CA ILE A 50 -9.11 0.85 7.83
C ILE A 50 -8.55 0.00 8.98
N SER A 51 -7.63 0.56 9.78
CA SER A 51 -7.02 -0.14 10.91
C SER A 51 -8.00 -0.46 12.05
N ALA A 52 -9.12 0.26 12.18
CA ALA A 52 -10.18 -0.09 13.14
C ALA A 52 -10.86 -1.43 12.80
N ALA A 53 -10.68 -1.97 11.59
CA ALA A 53 -11.08 -3.33 11.25
C ALA A 53 -10.40 -4.39 12.14
N TYR A 54 -9.28 -4.05 12.81
CA TYR A 54 -8.65 -4.93 13.80
C TYR A 54 -9.61 -5.35 14.92
N TYR A 55 -10.52 -4.47 15.31
CA TYR A 55 -11.46 -4.69 16.43
C TYR A 55 -12.86 -5.08 15.96
N SER A 56 -13.01 -5.50 14.70
CA SER A 56 -14.28 -5.94 14.11
C SER A 56 -14.18 -7.39 13.61
N PRO A 57 -15.30 -8.01 13.17
CA PRO A 57 -15.28 -9.32 12.52
C PRO A 57 -14.43 -9.40 11.23
N MET A 58 -13.91 -8.27 10.74
CA MET A 58 -13.03 -8.20 9.58
C MET A 58 -11.54 -8.27 9.96
N ARG A 59 -11.20 -8.54 11.23
CA ARG A 59 -9.82 -8.60 11.72
C ARG A 59 -8.96 -9.56 10.91
N GLU A 60 -9.45 -10.76 10.63
CA GLU A 60 -8.72 -11.81 9.92
C GLU A 60 -8.44 -11.39 8.47
N VAL A 61 -9.40 -10.74 7.82
CA VAL A 61 -9.25 -10.18 6.47
C VAL A 61 -8.23 -9.06 6.48
N PHE A 62 -8.30 -8.15 7.46
CA PHE A 62 -7.35 -7.05 7.63
C PHE A 62 -5.94 -7.58 7.85
N VAL A 63 -5.71 -8.34 8.92
CA VAL A 63 -4.38 -8.88 9.29
C VAL A 63 -3.83 -9.78 8.19
N GLY A 64 -4.64 -10.69 7.65
CA GLY A 64 -4.24 -11.61 6.58
C GLY A 64 -3.80 -10.87 5.32
N THR A 65 -4.54 -9.83 4.92
CA THR A 65 -4.17 -9.02 3.75
C THR A 65 -2.87 -8.26 3.97
N LEU A 66 -2.67 -7.67 5.16
CA LEU A 66 -1.45 -6.93 5.47
C LEU A 66 -0.22 -7.83 5.54
N ILE A 67 -0.34 -9.03 6.11
CA ILE A 67 0.75 -10.02 6.13
C ILE A 67 1.06 -10.52 4.72
N ALA A 68 0.04 -10.81 3.90
CA ALA A 68 0.26 -11.15 2.50
C ALA A 68 0.96 -10.01 1.75
N GLN A 69 0.56 -8.76 2.01
CA GLN A 69 1.18 -7.57 1.45
C GLN A 69 2.65 -7.46 1.83
N ALA A 70 2.99 -7.73 3.09
CA ALA A 70 4.36 -7.77 3.59
C ALA A 70 5.20 -8.83 2.85
N VAL A 71 4.68 -10.04 2.68
CA VAL A 71 5.38 -11.15 2.00
C VAL A 71 5.67 -10.83 0.54
N PHE A 72 4.70 -10.26 -0.19
CA PHE A 72 4.91 -9.90 -1.60
C PHE A 72 5.87 -8.71 -1.75
N LEU A 73 5.79 -7.71 -0.87
CA LEU A 73 6.75 -6.60 -0.85
C LEU A 73 8.15 -7.09 -0.49
N TRP A 74 8.26 -8.04 0.44
CA TRP A 74 9.55 -8.68 0.75
C TRP A 74 10.10 -9.43 -0.46
N SER A 75 9.25 -10.10 -1.24
CA SER A 75 9.67 -10.82 -2.45
C SER A 75 9.96 -9.90 -3.65
N TYR A 76 9.69 -8.60 -3.55
CA TYR A 76 9.93 -7.65 -4.64
C TYR A 76 11.40 -7.18 -4.67
N GLU A 77 12.12 -7.60 -5.72
CA GLU A 77 13.53 -7.21 -5.91
C GLU A 77 13.70 -5.87 -6.65
N GLY A 78 12.73 -5.48 -7.48
CA GLY A 78 12.82 -4.29 -8.32
C GLY A 78 13.89 -4.34 -9.40
N PHE A 79 14.37 -3.16 -9.82
CA PHE A 79 15.43 -3.04 -10.81
C PHE A 79 16.82 -3.01 -10.15
N ARG A 80 17.86 -3.34 -10.92
CA ARG A 80 19.24 -3.22 -10.45
C ARG A 80 19.55 -1.75 -10.14
N PRO A 81 20.12 -1.44 -8.96
CA PRO A 81 20.43 -0.07 -8.58
C PRO A 81 21.67 0.44 -9.34
N ASP A 82 21.71 1.75 -9.57
CA ASP A 82 22.91 2.43 -10.07
C ASP A 82 23.97 2.53 -8.95
N ALA A 83 25.24 2.64 -9.33
CA ALA A 83 26.34 2.73 -8.37
C ALA A 83 26.19 3.95 -7.44
N GLY A 84 26.22 3.72 -6.13
CA GLY A 84 26.09 4.79 -5.12
C GLY A 84 24.64 5.14 -4.74
N GLU A 85 23.64 4.48 -5.33
CA GLU A 85 22.24 4.78 -5.03
C GLU A 85 21.80 4.29 -3.64
N ILE A 86 21.33 5.21 -2.79
CA ILE A 86 20.86 4.90 -1.43
C ILE A 86 19.41 4.39 -1.45
N ILE A 87 18.54 5.05 -2.24
CA ILE A 87 17.10 4.76 -2.34
C ILE A 87 16.87 3.81 -3.54
N THR A 88 16.79 2.52 -3.23
CA THR A 88 16.61 1.44 -4.21
C THR A 88 15.26 0.75 -4.03
N ASP A 89 14.68 0.18 -5.10
CA ASP A 89 13.45 -0.61 -5.02
C ASP A 89 13.49 -1.65 -3.91
N ARG A 90 14.53 -2.49 -3.86
CA ARG A 90 14.66 -3.56 -2.87
C ARG A 90 14.62 -3.02 -1.45
N ARG A 91 15.47 -2.05 -1.10
CA ARG A 91 15.51 -1.46 0.26
C ARG A 91 14.16 -0.85 0.65
N THR A 92 13.56 -0.05 -0.23
CA THR A 92 12.26 0.57 0.03
C THR A 92 11.17 -0.49 0.19
N ALA A 93 11.22 -1.58 -0.57
CA ALA A 93 10.29 -2.71 -0.45
C ALA A 93 10.44 -3.45 0.89
N ARG A 94 11.67 -3.68 1.36
CA ARG A 94 11.92 -4.31 2.67
C ARG A 94 11.43 -3.42 3.82
N VAL A 95 11.67 -2.11 3.74
CA VAL A 95 11.14 -1.15 4.73
C VAL A 95 9.62 -1.17 4.73
N ALA A 96 8.98 -1.08 3.56
CA ALA A 96 7.53 -1.15 3.44
C ALA A 96 6.95 -2.48 3.95
N ALA A 97 7.61 -3.60 3.64
CA ALA A 97 7.21 -4.93 4.09
C ALA A 97 7.25 -5.06 5.63
N MET A 98 8.34 -4.61 6.26
CA MET A 98 8.45 -4.61 7.72
C MET A 98 7.41 -3.68 8.35
N ALA A 99 7.22 -2.49 7.78
CA ALA A 99 6.25 -1.52 8.27
C ALA A 99 4.81 -2.08 8.22
N ILE A 100 4.38 -2.65 7.09
CA ILE A 100 3.01 -3.19 6.98
C ILE A 100 2.81 -4.47 7.82
N ALA A 101 3.85 -5.28 8.02
CA ALA A 101 3.81 -6.38 8.98
C ALA A 101 3.63 -5.88 10.42
N LEU A 102 4.32 -4.80 10.81
CA LEU A 102 4.13 -4.18 12.12
C LEU A 102 2.72 -3.61 12.30
N VAL A 103 2.14 -2.98 11.28
CA VAL A 103 0.72 -2.54 11.31
C VAL A 103 -0.22 -3.72 11.57
N ALA A 104 0.06 -4.89 11.00
CA ALA A 104 -0.75 -6.10 11.20
C ALA A 104 -0.59 -6.72 12.60
N LEU A 105 0.60 -6.63 13.19
CA LEU A 105 0.95 -7.30 14.45
C LEU A 105 0.83 -6.39 15.69
N ALA A 106 0.90 -5.07 15.51
CA ALA A 106 0.71 -4.06 16.53
C ALA A 106 -0.67 -3.41 16.32
N PRO A 107 -1.69 -3.71 17.15
CA PRO A 107 -3.01 -3.13 16.97
C PRO A 107 -3.00 -1.62 17.20
N THR A 108 -3.86 -0.90 16.48
CA THR A 108 -4.15 0.52 16.73
C THR A 108 -4.90 0.71 18.06
N SER A 109 -5.13 1.95 18.48
CA SER A 109 -5.99 2.25 19.63
C SER A 109 -7.42 1.75 19.40
N GLY A 110 -8.04 1.15 20.42
CA GLY A 110 -9.38 0.59 20.29
C GLY A 110 -9.99 0.14 21.63
N PRO A 111 -11.15 -0.53 21.59
CA PRO A 111 -11.87 -0.96 22.77
C PRO A 111 -11.06 -1.99 23.59
N GLN A 112 -11.40 -2.11 24.87
CA GLN A 112 -10.82 -3.13 25.73
C GLN A 112 -11.24 -4.52 25.25
N GLN A 113 -10.27 -5.32 24.82
CA GLN A 113 -10.37 -6.71 24.42
C GLN A 113 -9.18 -7.49 25.01
N PRO A 114 -9.20 -8.83 25.03
CA PRO A 114 -8.02 -9.60 25.40
C PRO A 114 -6.79 -9.13 24.59
N CYS A 115 -5.71 -8.81 25.29
CA CYS A 115 -4.54 -8.24 24.65
C CYS A 115 -3.93 -9.21 23.64
N THR A 116 -3.47 -8.66 22.53
CA THR A 116 -2.62 -9.38 21.58
C THR A 116 -1.21 -9.52 22.16
N LEU A 117 -0.38 -10.41 21.61
CA LEU A 117 1.00 -10.63 22.08
C LEU A 117 1.75 -9.31 22.33
N LEU A 118 1.73 -8.40 21.36
CA LEU A 118 2.47 -7.15 21.45
C LEU A 118 1.87 -6.19 22.50
N GLN A 119 0.53 -6.15 22.62
CA GLN A 119 -0.15 -5.38 23.67
C GLN A 119 0.10 -5.94 25.07
N CYS A 120 0.20 -7.27 25.22
CA CYS A 120 0.49 -7.89 26.52
C CYS A 120 1.95 -7.66 26.94
N VAL A 121 2.90 -7.68 25.99
CA VAL A 121 4.33 -7.53 26.29
C VAL A 121 4.74 -6.06 26.44
N LEU A 122 4.21 -5.16 25.60
CA LEU A 122 4.65 -3.77 25.53
C LEU A 122 3.61 -2.74 26.02
N GLY A 123 2.38 -3.19 26.28
CA GLY A 123 1.25 -2.31 26.64
C GLY A 123 0.50 -1.77 25.42
N ALA A 124 -0.80 -1.48 25.62
CA ALA A 124 -1.70 -1.04 24.55
C ALA A 124 -1.27 0.29 23.91
N SER A 125 -0.85 1.28 24.71
CA SER A 125 -0.42 2.58 24.21
C SER A 125 0.84 2.50 23.34
N PHE A 126 1.81 1.66 23.75
CA PHE A 126 3.03 1.48 22.96
C PHE A 126 2.73 0.72 21.65
N ALA A 127 1.88 -0.31 21.69
CA ALA A 127 1.44 -1.00 20.48
C ALA A 127 0.75 -0.05 19.49
N ALA A 128 -0.13 0.84 19.98
CA ALA A 128 -0.78 1.85 19.15
C ALA A 128 0.22 2.86 18.56
N MET A 129 1.24 3.26 19.31
CA MET A 129 2.32 4.12 18.80
C MET A 129 3.14 3.41 17.71
N VAL A 130 3.51 2.14 17.93
CA VAL A 130 4.19 1.32 16.92
C VAL A 130 3.34 1.20 15.66
N HIS A 131 2.03 0.96 15.80
CA HIS A 131 1.10 0.91 14.69
C HIS A 131 1.10 2.22 13.89
N LEU A 132 0.95 3.36 14.57
CA LEU A 132 0.89 4.68 13.93
C LEU A 132 2.18 5.00 13.16
N VAL A 133 3.34 4.80 13.80
CA VAL A 133 4.65 5.04 13.17
C VAL A 133 4.85 4.09 11.99
N ALA A 134 4.51 2.81 12.15
CA ALA A 134 4.62 1.82 11.08
C ALA A 134 3.70 2.16 9.90
N ALA A 135 2.47 2.60 10.13
CA ALA A 135 1.55 3.03 9.08
C ALA A 135 2.10 4.24 8.32
N ALA A 136 2.62 5.25 9.04
CA ALA A 136 3.24 6.42 8.42
C ALA A 136 4.46 6.03 7.56
N VAL A 137 5.36 5.18 8.08
CA VAL A 137 6.52 4.68 7.34
C VAL A 137 6.09 3.90 6.10
N PHE A 138 5.06 3.05 6.21
CA PHE A 138 4.53 2.29 5.09
C PHE A 138 4.04 3.22 3.98
N PHE A 139 3.12 4.14 4.28
CA PHE A 139 2.57 5.04 3.26
C PHE A 139 3.62 5.99 2.68
N LEU A 140 4.59 6.45 3.47
CA LEU A 140 5.72 7.23 2.95
C LEU A 140 6.59 6.42 2.00
N ALA A 141 6.87 5.15 2.30
CA ALA A 141 7.59 4.26 1.39
C ALA A 141 6.83 4.07 0.06
N LEU A 142 5.50 3.97 0.10
CA LEU A 142 4.65 3.91 -1.09
C LEU A 142 4.67 5.21 -1.91
N ALA A 143 4.68 6.36 -1.24
CA ALA A 143 4.87 7.65 -1.90
C ALA A 143 6.26 7.74 -2.57
N VAL A 144 7.32 7.26 -1.92
CA VAL A 144 8.67 7.17 -2.51
C VAL A 144 8.69 6.25 -3.75
N PHE A 145 7.98 5.11 -3.71
CA PHE A 145 7.81 4.28 -4.90
C PHE A 145 7.21 5.07 -6.06
N CYS A 146 6.12 5.78 -5.80
CA CYS A 146 5.38 6.53 -6.81
C CYS A 146 6.18 7.72 -7.38
N LEU A 147 6.80 8.52 -6.50
CA LEU A 147 7.40 9.81 -6.86
C LEU A 147 8.87 9.73 -7.24
N VAL A 148 9.58 8.68 -6.83
CA VAL A 148 11.02 8.53 -7.05
C VAL A 148 11.30 7.27 -7.86
N LEU A 149 10.93 6.09 -7.37
CA LEU A 149 11.41 4.83 -7.94
C LEU A 149 10.73 4.46 -9.26
N PHE A 150 9.41 4.58 -9.35
CA PHE A 150 8.66 4.15 -10.53
C PHE A 150 8.81 5.07 -11.73
N VAL A 151 9.13 6.34 -11.47
CA VAL A 151 9.37 7.36 -12.49
C VAL A 151 10.76 7.28 -13.13
N LYS A 152 11.73 6.58 -12.51
CA LYS A 152 13.08 6.37 -13.06
C LYS A 152 13.08 5.78 -14.47
N GLY A 153 14.19 6.00 -15.17
CA GLY A 153 14.45 5.57 -16.54
C GLY A 153 14.05 6.62 -17.57
N ASP A 154 14.48 6.39 -18.81
CA ASP A 154 14.19 7.28 -19.94
C ASP A 154 12.68 7.39 -20.18
N SER A 155 12.19 8.62 -20.34
CA SER A 155 10.80 8.96 -20.65
C SER A 155 10.56 9.22 -22.14
N GLY A 156 11.44 8.71 -23.02
CA GLY A 156 11.35 8.85 -24.47
C GLY A 156 10.04 8.32 -25.07
N SER A 157 9.43 7.27 -24.50
CA SER A 157 8.16 6.72 -24.99
C SER A 157 6.92 7.42 -24.42
N VAL A 158 5.86 7.53 -25.25
CA VAL A 158 4.57 8.12 -24.85
C VAL A 158 3.95 7.31 -23.69
N GLU A 159 3.99 5.98 -23.77
CA GLU A 159 3.49 5.09 -22.72
C GLU A 159 4.21 5.33 -21.38
N LYS A 160 5.55 5.49 -21.40
CA LYS A 160 6.31 5.77 -20.18
C LYS A 160 5.95 7.12 -19.57
N ARG A 161 5.74 8.16 -20.39
CA ARG A 161 5.24 9.46 -19.90
C ARG A 161 3.85 9.34 -19.29
N ALA A 162 2.96 8.54 -19.88
CA ALA A 162 1.63 8.28 -19.32
C ALA A 162 1.71 7.55 -17.98
N SER A 163 2.49 6.46 -17.87
CA SER A 163 2.71 5.78 -16.58
C SER A 163 3.31 6.72 -15.53
N ASN A 164 4.30 7.54 -15.90
CA ASN A 164 4.94 8.50 -15.01
C ASN A 164 3.95 9.54 -14.47
N ARG A 165 2.98 10.00 -15.28
CA ARG A 165 1.90 10.88 -14.81
C ARG A 165 1.01 10.18 -13.78
N ILE A 166 0.62 8.93 -14.03
CA ILE A 166 -0.18 8.13 -13.09
C ILE A 166 0.57 7.97 -11.77
N TYR A 167 1.85 7.57 -11.81
CA TYR A 167 2.65 7.40 -10.60
C TYR A 167 2.74 8.71 -9.80
N ARG A 168 2.97 9.84 -10.45
CA ARG A 168 3.03 11.15 -9.76
C ARG A 168 1.69 11.52 -9.11
N LEU A 169 0.58 11.32 -9.81
CA LEU A 169 -0.75 11.55 -9.23
C LEU A 169 -0.98 10.67 -8.01
N CYS A 170 -0.71 9.36 -8.11
CA CYS A 170 -0.83 8.42 -7.00
C CYS A 170 0.03 8.83 -5.80
N GLY A 171 1.29 9.21 -6.04
CA GLY A 171 2.21 9.64 -4.99
C GLY A 171 1.74 10.89 -4.26
N TRP A 172 1.25 11.90 -4.99
CA TRP A 172 0.71 13.12 -4.39
C TRP A 172 -0.61 12.88 -3.67
N LEU A 173 -1.48 11.99 -4.16
CA LEU A 173 -2.69 11.57 -3.43
C LEU A 173 -2.34 10.90 -2.10
N ILE A 174 -1.33 10.01 -2.08
CA ILE A 174 -0.86 9.37 -0.84
C ILE A 174 -0.36 10.43 0.14
N LEU A 175 0.54 11.34 -0.28
CA LEU A 175 1.06 12.39 0.60
C LEU A 175 -0.04 13.35 1.08
N GLY A 176 -0.97 13.72 0.20
CA GLY A 176 -2.12 14.56 0.54
C GLY A 176 -3.01 13.90 1.59
N SER A 177 -3.31 12.60 1.43
CA SER A 177 -4.08 11.83 2.43
C SER A 177 -3.38 11.78 3.79
N ILE A 178 -2.09 11.44 3.83
CA ILE A 178 -1.32 11.40 5.10
C ILE A 178 -1.30 12.78 5.76
N GLY A 179 -1.01 13.83 4.99
CA GLY A 179 -0.97 15.20 5.49
C GLY A 179 -2.31 15.66 6.04
N MET A 180 -3.41 15.30 5.37
CA MET A 180 -4.76 15.62 5.82
C MET A 180 -5.16 14.83 7.06
N ILE A 181 -4.80 13.55 7.18
CA ILE A 181 -5.01 12.77 8.41
C ILE A 181 -4.24 13.42 9.58
N GLY A 182 -2.98 13.79 9.37
CA GLY A 182 -2.19 14.50 10.38
C GLY A 182 -2.82 15.82 10.80
N LEU A 183 -3.36 16.59 9.84
CA LEU A 183 -4.09 17.83 10.12
C LEU A 183 -5.35 17.58 10.95
N LEU A 184 -6.13 16.54 10.61
CA LEU A 184 -7.35 16.17 11.36
C LEU A 184 -7.03 15.85 12.82
N PHE A 185 -5.94 15.11 13.07
CA PHE A 185 -5.50 14.78 14.44
C PHE A 185 -5.01 16.00 15.21
N VAL A 186 -4.19 16.87 14.58
CA VAL A 186 -3.64 18.06 15.26
C VAL A 186 -4.73 19.10 15.58
N THR A 187 -5.75 19.20 14.74
CA THR A 187 -6.83 20.19 14.89
C THR A 187 -8.03 19.66 15.67
N GLY A 188 -8.12 18.35 15.92
CA GLY A 188 -9.31 17.71 16.50
C GLY A 188 -10.54 17.72 15.58
N LEU A 189 -10.37 18.10 14.31
CA LEU A 189 -11.48 18.13 13.34
C LEU A 189 -12.05 16.73 13.05
N GLU A 190 -11.30 15.67 13.34
CA GLU A 190 -11.78 14.29 13.21
C GLU A 190 -13.05 14.03 14.03
N ASP A 191 -13.16 14.59 15.24
CA ASP A 191 -14.31 14.38 16.12
C ASP A 191 -15.56 15.05 15.55
N THR A 192 -15.38 16.28 15.03
CA THR A 192 -16.44 17.08 14.41
C THR A 192 -16.93 16.46 13.11
N LEU A 193 -16.01 15.88 12.33
CA LEU A 193 -16.29 15.25 11.04
C LEU A 193 -16.48 13.73 11.14
N SER A 194 -16.59 13.17 12.35
CA SER A 194 -16.60 11.72 12.60
C SER A 194 -17.71 10.97 11.86
N TRP A 195 -18.82 11.65 11.53
CA TRP A 195 -19.93 11.14 10.73
C TRP A 195 -19.54 10.86 9.27
N LEU A 196 -18.52 11.54 8.73
CA LEU A 196 -17.98 11.31 7.39
C LEU A 196 -16.96 10.17 7.34
N ARG A 197 -16.47 9.69 8.49
CA ARG A 197 -15.35 8.74 8.58
C ARG A 197 -14.13 9.22 7.76
N PRO A 198 -13.64 10.46 7.99
CA PRO A 198 -12.66 11.08 7.10
C PRO A 198 -11.33 10.33 7.06
N VAL A 199 -10.90 9.76 8.19
CA VAL A 199 -9.66 8.96 8.26
C VAL A 199 -9.77 7.72 7.39
N PHE A 200 -10.85 6.95 7.51
CA PHE A 200 -11.11 5.79 6.63
C PHE A 200 -11.08 6.20 5.15
N ILE A 201 -11.77 7.28 4.77
CA ILE A 201 -11.81 7.73 3.36
C ILE A 201 -10.42 8.10 2.86
N LEU A 202 -9.64 8.85 3.64
CA LEU A 202 -8.29 9.27 3.25
C LEU A 202 -7.33 8.10 3.15
N GLU A 203 -7.42 7.14 4.07
CA GLU A 203 -6.67 5.88 4.01
C GLU A 203 -7.08 5.07 2.77
N ALA A 204 -8.38 4.93 2.48
CA ALA A 204 -8.87 4.22 1.30
C ALA A 204 -8.38 4.88 0.00
N VAL A 205 -8.41 6.21 -0.09
CA VAL A 205 -7.86 6.97 -1.24
C VAL A 205 -6.37 6.69 -1.40
N ALA A 206 -5.59 6.73 -0.31
CA ALA A 206 -4.15 6.45 -0.36
C ALA A 206 -3.88 5.00 -0.79
N VAL A 207 -4.65 4.04 -0.27
CA VAL A 207 -4.55 2.62 -0.61
C VAL A 207 -4.95 2.36 -2.06
N PHE A 208 -6.02 2.99 -2.58
CA PHE A 208 -6.39 2.89 -3.99
C PHE A 208 -5.35 3.53 -4.92
N ALA A 209 -4.78 4.66 -4.54
CA ALA A 209 -3.67 5.28 -5.27
C ALA A 209 -2.45 4.35 -5.33
N PHE A 210 -2.08 3.76 -4.19
CA PHE A 210 -1.05 2.73 -4.11
C PHE A 210 -1.36 1.54 -5.02
N ALA A 211 -2.54 0.94 -4.90
CA ALA A 211 -2.96 -0.23 -5.67
C ALA A 211 -2.88 0.04 -7.18
N THR A 212 -3.33 1.23 -7.61
CA THR A 212 -3.27 1.68 -8.99
C THR A 212 -1.83 1.80 -9.49
N SER A 213 -0.94 2.42 -8.70
CA SER A 213 0.46 2.56 -9.08
C SER A 213 1.14 1.19 -9.29
N TRP A 214 0.87 0.20 -8.43
CA TRP A 214 1.45 -1.14 -8.54
C TRP A 214 0.80 -1.97 -9.65
N ALA A 215 -0.49 -1.82 -9.90
CA ALA A 215 -1.17 -2.46 -11.02
C ALA A 215 -0.67 -1.94 -12.37
N VAL A 216 -0.39 -0.64 -12.50
CA VAL A 216 0.29 -0.06 -13.68
C VAL A 216 1.71 -0.61 -13.80
N LYS A 217 2.49 -0.63 -12.70
CA LYS A 217 3.87 -1.15 -12.69
C LYS A 217 3.94 -2.64 -13.02
N GLY A 218 2.90 -3.39 -12.68
CA GLY A 218 2.71 -4.82 -12.97
C GLY A 218 2.03 -5.10 -14.31
N ASP A 219 1.86 -4.10 -15.19
CA ASP A 219 1.22 -4.24 -16.51
C ASP A 219 -0.23 -4.72 -16.50
N ALA A 220 -0.91 -4.74 -15.34
CA ALA A 220 -2.32 -5.13 -15.27
C ALA A 220 -3.26 -4.06 -15.85
N LEU A 221 -2.83 -2.79 -15.84
CA LEU A 221 -3.60 -1.65 -16.34
C LEU A 221 -3.04 -1.07 -17.65
N ARG A 222 -2.44 -1.90 -18.51
CA ARG A 222 -1.95 -1.47 -19.83
C ARG A 222 -2.99 -0.73 -20.69
N PRO A 223 -4.28 -1.13 -20.74
CA PRO A 223 -5.30 -0.38 -21.49
C PRO A 223 -5.46 1.07 -21.00
N LEU A 224 -5.43 1.28 -19.67
CA LEU A 224 -5.49 2.63 -19.08
C LEU A 224 -4.27 3.47 -19.47
N VAL A 225 -3.08 2.88 -19.39
CA VAL A 225 -1.83 3.56 -19.80
C VAL A 225 -1.90 3.98 -21.26
N ARG A 226 -2.34 3.08 -22.15
CA ARG A 226 -2.50 3.36 -23.58
C ARG A 226 -3.53 4.44 -23.87
N GLY A 227 -4.66 4.43 -23.16
CA GLY A 227 -5.68 5.49 -23.29
C GLY A 227 -5.15 6.86 -22.87
N MET A 228 -4.37 6.94 -21.78
CA MET A 228 -3.72 8.18 -21.35
C MET A 228 -2.56 8.60 -22.27
N ALA A 229 -1.96 7.63 -22.95
CA ALA A 229 -0.95 7.81 -23.98
C ALA A 229 -1.55 8.05 -25.37
N GLY A 230 -2.85 8.41 -25.47
CA GLY A 230 -3.63 8.56 -26.70
C GLY A 230 -2.88 9.23 -27.87
N PRO A 231 -3.38 9.01 -29.10
CA PRO A 231 -2.61 8.90 -30.35
C PRO A 231 -1.48 9.91 -30.53
#